data_AF-A0A9D0KLD4-F1
#
_entry.id   AF-A0A9D0KLD4-F1
#
_cell.length_a   1.000
_cell.length_b   1.000
_cell.length_c   1.000
_cell.angle_alpha   90.00
_cell.angle_beta   90.00
_cell.angle_gamma   90.00
#
_symmetry.space_group_name_H-M   'P 1'
#
loop_
_entity.id
_entity.type
_entity.pdbx_description
1 polymer ?
#
loop_
_entity_poly.entity_id
_entity_poly.type
_entity_poly.pdbx_seq_one_letter_code
_entity_poly.pdbx_strand_id
1 'polypeptide(L)'
;ANRKALSALAQWGAKNFAESDIYEMGLHGTAGAVAEQQAVGGLPTRNWASGVFEGFESLDGTTMSNTILKGRDTCFACVVRCKRIVEITEGPYQVNPLYGGPEYETLATFGSYCGVSDLAAVARANQICNMYGLDTITTGATIAWAMDCFEQGILTVEDTWGIELRFGSAEAMVEVTELIAKREGVGDL
;
A
#
# COMPACT_ATOMS: atom_id res chain seq x y z
N ALA A 1 40.23 7.22 2.84
CA ALA A 1 39.07 7.72 3.61
C ALA A 1 39.35 7.60 5.11
N ASN A 2 38.90 8.54 5.95
CA ASN A 2 39.10 8.51 7.42
C ASN A 2 37.98 7.69 8.10
N ARG A 3 38.28 6.44 8.48
CA ARG A 3 37.31 5.51 9.10
C ARG A 3 36.73 6.04 10.41
N LYS A 4 37.56 6.63 11.28
CA LYS A 4 37.12 7.10 12.60
C LYS A 4 36.12 8.24 12.49
N ALA A 5 36.37 9.18 11.59
CA ALA A 5 35.46 10.29 11.32
C ALA A 5 34.11 9.79 10.76
N LEU A 6 34.13 8.84 9.82
CA LEU A 6 32.91 8.26 9.28
C LEU A 6 32.08 7.52 10.34
N SER A 7 32.73 6.72 11.20
CA SER A 7 32.04 6.04 12.30
C SER A 7 31.44 7.02 13.31
N ALA A 8 32.15 8.11 13.63
CA ALA A 8 31.63 9.15 14.51
C ALA A 8 30.39 9.83 13.92
N LEU A 9 30.40 10.13 12.61
CA LEU A 9 29.26 10.72 11.92
C LEU A 9 28.04 9.77 11.91
N ALA A 10 28.25 8.48 11.63
CA ALA A 10 27.17 7.50 11.65
C ALA A 10 26.55 7.34 13.06
N GLN A 11 27.39 7.30 14.10
CA GLN A 11 26.91 7.26 15.49
C GLN A 11 26.18 8.54 15.89
N TRP A 12 26.63 9.71 15.43
CA TRP A 12 25.92 10.96 15.62
C TRP A 12 24.54 10.91 14.95
N GLY A 13 24.44 10.47 13.69
CA GLY A 13 23.15 10.33 13.01
C GLY A 13 22.19 9.39 13.75
N ALA A 14 22.68 8.24 14.22
CA ALA A 14 21.87 7.29 15.00
C ALA A 14 21.36 7.89 16.32
N LYS A 15 22.19 8.66 17.03
CA LYS A 15 21.83 9.28 18.31
C LYS A 15 20.82 10.42 18.16
N ASN A 16 20.89 11.16 17.05
CA ASN A 16 20.05 12.34 16.81
C ASN A 16 18.89 12.05 15.84
N PHE A 17 18.60 10.78 15.53
CA PHE A 17 17.53 10.43 14.60
C PHE A 17 16.15 10.97 15.05
N ALA A 18 15.89 11.00 16.36
CA ALA A 18 14.65 11.55 16.91
C ALA A 18 14.46 13.06 16.68
N GLU A 19 15.53 13.79 16.36
CA GLU A 19 15.51 15.23 16.10
C GLU A 19 15.57 15.53 14.59
N SER A 20 15.52 14.50 13.74
CA SER A 20 15.64 14.64 12.28
C SER A 20 14.29 14.82 11.58
N ASP A 21 14.31 15.45 10.41
CA ASP A 21 13.12 15.67 9.56
C ASP A 21 12.48 14.37 9.03
N ILE A 22 13.14 13.23 9.21
CA ILE A 22 12.66 11.90 8.77
C ILE A 22 12.26 11.00 9.95
N TYR A 23 12.13 11.56 11.17
CA TYR A 23 11.75 10.78 12.34
C TYR A 23 10.36 10.13 12.21
N GLU A 24 9.42 10.85 11.60
CA GLU A 24 8.06 10.36 11.32
C GLU A 24 8.04 9.11 10.45
N MET A 25 8.97 9.00 9.49
CA MET A 25 9.15 7.78 8.68
C MET A 25 9.56 6.58 9.55
N GLY A 26 10.23 6.83 10.67
CA GLY A 26 10.43 5.84 11.71
C GLY A 26 9.10 5.47 12.37
N LEU A 27 8.32 6.43 12.83
CA LEU A 27 7.06 6.15 13.55
C LEU A 27 6.03 5.42 12.69
N HIS A 28 5.77 5.92 11.48
CA HIS A 28 4.63 5.48 10.66
C HIS A 28 5.03 4.80 9.33
N GLY A 29 6.32 4.75 9.01
CA GLY A 29 6.78 4.25 7.71
C GLY A 29 6.50 5.28 6.63
N THR A 30 6.53 4.87 5.37
CA THR A 30 6.11 5.76 4.28
C THR A 30 4.61 6.06 4.32
N ALA A 31 3.81 5.17 4.92
CA ALA A 31 2.35 5.30 5.04
C ALA A 31 1.86 6.61 5.69
N GLY A 32 2.70 7.31 6.47
CA GLY A 32 2.37 8.67 6.95
C GLY A 32 2.15 9.68 5.83
N ALA A 33 2.69 9.43 4.64
CA ALA A 33 2.47 10.25 3.46
C ALA A 33 1.02 10.23 2.96
N VAL A 34 0.16 9.29 3.39
CA VAL A 34 -1.26 9.27 2.99
C VAL A 34 -1.96 10.56 3.43
N ALA A 35 -1.83 10.94 4.70
CA ALA A 35 -2.39 12.19 5.20
C ALA A 35 -1.73 13.44 4.60
N GLU A 36 -0.41 13.40 4.37
CA GLU A 36 0.32 14.51 3.74
C GLU A 36 -0.19 14.77 2.31
N GLN A 37 -0.32 13.72 1.50
CA GLN A 37 -0.79 13.79 0.12
C GLN A 37 -2.26 14.18 0.07
N GLN A 38 -3.09 13.66 0.97
CA GLN A 38 -4.48 14.10 1.10
C GLN A 38 -4.57 15.62 1.34
N ALA A 39 -3.77 16.16 2.28
CA ALA A 39 -3.85 17.56 2.67
C ALA A 39 -3.48 18.55 1.55
N VAL A 40 -2.58 18.14 0.65
CA VAL A 40 -2.15 18.97 -0.50
C VAL A 40 -2.93 18.68 -1.79
N GLY A 41 -3.94 17.79 -1.74
CA GLY A 41 -4.70 17.38 -2.92
C GLY A 41 -3.89 16.51 -3.90
N GLY A 42 -2.91 15.77 -3.40
CA GLY A 42 -2.03 14.89 -4.15
C GLY A 42 -2.32 13.39 -3.99
N LEU A 43 -3.34 12.99 -3.22
CA LEU A 43 -3.70 11.58 -3.02
C LEU A 43 -4.50 11.04 -4.22
N PRO A 44 -3.91 10.18 -5.07
CA PRO A 44 -4.59 9.71 -6.27
C PRO A 44 -5.84 8.92 -5.91
N THR A 45 -6.98 9.35 -6.44
CA THR A 45 -8.28 8.79 -6.08
C THR A 45 -9.09 8.46 -7.32
N ARG A 46 -9.58 7.20 -7.41
CA ARG A 46 -10.41 6.68 -8.52
C ARG A 46 -9.83 7.00 -9.90
N ASN A 47 -8.69 6.38 -10.23
CA ASN A 47 -7.95 6.62 -11.48
C ASN A 47 -7.68 8.11 -11.79
N TRP A 48 -7.24 8.88 -10.78
CA TRP A 48 -6.93 10.32 -10.86
C TRP A 48 -8.12 11.23 -11.14
N ALA A 49 -9.35 10.76 -10.94
CA ALA A 49 -10.54 11.63 -10.96
C ALA A 49 -10.53 12.68 -9.84
N SER A 50 -9.80 12.42 -8.74
CA SER A 50 -9.61 13.36 -7.62
C SER A 50 -8.22 13.21 -6.99
N GLY A 51 -7.77 14.27 -6.33
CA GLY A 51 -6.57 14.31 -5.49
C GLY A 51 -6.84 14.15 -3.99
N VAL A 52 -8.10 13.88 -3.63
CA VAL A 52 -8.55 13.64 -2.24
C VAL A 52 -9.51 12.45 -2.19
N PHE A 53 -9.41 11.65 -1.13
CA PHE A 53 -10.25 10.49 -0.86
C PHE A 53 -10.95 10.64 0.48
N GLU A 54 -12.25 10.35 0.54
CA GLU A 54 -13.09 10.48 1.73
C GLU A 54 -12.80 9.44 2.82
N GLY A 55 -12.12 8.34 2.49
CA GLY A 55 -11.78 7.25 3.42
C GLY A 55 -10.29 7.14 3.73
N PHE A 56 -9.50 8.21 3.51
CA PHE A 56 -8.04 8.17 3.63
C PHE A 56 -7.56 7.87 5.04
N GLU A 57 -8.30 8.27 6.08
CA GLU A 57 -7.91 8.05 7.48
C GLU A 57 -7.80 6.57 7.81
N SER A 58 -8.62 5.72 7.20
CA SER A 58 -8.57 4.26 7.37
C SER A 58 -7.29 3.65 6.78
N LEU A 59 -6.68 4.32 5.80
CA LEU A 59 -5.46 3.89 5.12
C LEU A 59 -4.19 4.54 5.69
N ASP A 60 -4.32 5.53 6.57
CA ASP A 60 -3.19 6.30 7.09
C ASP A 60 -2.20 5.45 7.90
N GLY A 61 -0.93 5.87 7.90
CA GLY A 61 0.13 5.24 8.68
C GLY A 61 -0.15 5.16 10.19
N THR A 62 -0.91 6.12 10.73
CA THR A 62 -1.36 6.11 12.13
C THR A 62 -2.33 4.96 12.38
N THR A 63 -3.33 4.80 11.51
CA THR A 63 -4.33 3.73 11.60
C THR A 63 -3.68 2.36 11.48
N MET A 64 -2.82 2.16 10.49
CA MET A 64 -2.06 0.92 10.36
C MET A 64 -1.23 0.61 11.62
N SER A 65 -0.57 1.63 12.19
CA SER A 65 0.25 1.47 13.40
C SER A 65 -0.57 1.07 14.63
N ASN A 66 -1.79 1.58 14.74
CA ASN A 66 -2.68 1.32 15.87
C ASN A 66 -3.50 0.04 15.75
N THR A 67 -3.55 -0.58 14.56
CA THR A 67 -4.45 -1.70 14.28
C THR A 67 -3.70 -2.98 13.91
N ILE A 68 -3.10 -3.04 12.72
CA ILE A 68 -2.57 -4.27 12.14
C ILE A 68 -1.05 -4.42 12.28
N LEU A 69 -0.37 -3.40 12.83
CA LEU A 69 1.09 -3.43 13.01
C LEU A 69 1.50 -4.45 14.08
N LYS A 70 2.24 -5.47 13.67
CA LYS A 70 2.87 -6.45 14.56
C LYS A 70 4.27 -6.01 15.01
N GLY A 71 4.98 -5.28 14.16
CA GLY A 71 6.33 -4.84 14.45
C GLY A 71 6.96 -4.03 13.33
N ARG A 72 8.24 -3.72 13.50
CA ARG A 72 9.04 -2.95 12.55
C ARG A 72 10.34 -3.66 12.24
N ASP A 73 10.74 -3.59 10.97
CA ASP A 73 11.99 -4.13 10.47
C ASP A 73 12.85 -3.01 9.86
N THR A 74 14.03 -3.34 9.36
CA THR A 74 14.93 -2.36 8.76
C THR A 74 15.76 -2.92 7.63
N CYS A 75 16.17 -2.03 6.71
CA CYS A 75 17.22 -2.32 5.75
C CYS A 75 18.58 -2.42 6.46
N PHE A 76 19.57 -2.95 5.75
CA PHE A 76 20.92 -3.13 6.29
C PHE A 76 21.46 -1.84 6.97
N ALA A 77 21.77 -1.94 8.26
CA ALA A 77 22.31 -0.87 9.11
C ALA A 77 21.47 0.41 9.22
N CYS A 78 20.23 0.43 8.72
CA CYS A 78 19.40 1.62 8.73
C CYS A 78 18.76 1.83 10.12
N VAL A 79 18.91 3.04 10.66
CA VAL A 79 18.33 3.42 11.97
C VAL A 79 16.89 3.91 11.87
N VAL A 80 16.41 4.23 10.66
CA VAL A 80 15.03 4.70 10.43
C VAL A 80 14.04 3.59 10.76
N ARG A 81 14.35 2.33 10.38
CA ARG A 81 13.49 1.15 10.56
C ARG A 81 12.06 1.43 10.05
N CYS A 82 11.97 1.92 8.82
CA CYS A 82 10.71 2.35 8.21
C CYS A 82 9.80 1.18 7.83
N LYS A 83 10.36 -0.02 7.60
CA LYS A 83 9.63 -1.20 7.12
C LYS A 83 8.61 -1.69 8.15
N ARG A 84 7.36 -1.81 7.73
CA ARG A 84 6.25 -2.32 8.54
C ARG A 84 6.17 -3.83 8.48
N ILE A 85 5.90 -4.47 9.61
CA ILE A 85 5.48 -5.88 9.69
C ILE A 85 4.04 -5.86 10.19
N VAL A 86 3.10 -6.31 9.37
CA VAL A 86 1.67 -6.34 9.73
C VAL A 86 1.15 -7.77 9.80
N GLU A 87 0.13 -8.01 10.61
CA GLU A 87 -0.51 -9.32 10.74
C GLU A 87 -2.02 -9.14 10.92
N ILE A 88 -2.79 -9.97 10.22
CA ILE A 88 -4.25 -10.02 10.33
C ILE A 88 -4.64 -11.49 10.38
N THR A 89 -5.24 -11.92 11.49
CA THR A 89 -5.59 -13.34 11.74
C THR A 89 -7.07 -13.64 11.61
N GLU A 90 -7.91 -12.62 11.46
CA GLU A 90 -9.38 -12.72 11.42
C GLU A 90 -9.96 -12.04 10.18
N GLY A 91 -11.19 -12.38 9.83
CA GLY A 91 -11.87 -11.84 8.65
C GLY A 91 -11.42 -12.47 7.33
N PRO A 92 -11.97 -11.97 6.20
CA PRO A 92 -11.71 -12.54 4.87
C PRO A 92 -10.30 -12.23 4.34
N TYR A 93 -9.66 -11.16 4.82
CA TYR A 93 -8.37 -10.66 4.31
C TYR A 93 -7.24 -10.89 5.31
N GLN A 94 -6.92 -12.17 5.55
CA GLN A 94 -5.82 -12.54 6.45
C GLN A 94 -4.45 -12.23 5.85
N VAL A 95 -3.55 -11.72 6.68
CA VAL A 95 -2.21 -11.25 6.29
C VAL A 95 -1.14 -11.90 7.17
N ASN A 96 -0.15 -12.50 6.52
CA ASN A 96 0.99 -13.15 7.14
C ASN A 96 2.17 -12.13 7.25
N PRO A 97 2.74 -11.95 8.46
CA PRO A 97 3.82 -10.98 8.69
C PRO A 97 5.09 -11.23 7.87
N LEU A 98 5.27 -12.42 7.31
CA LEU A 98 6.38 -12.73 6.40
C LEU A 98 6.43 -11.76 5.21
N TYR A 99 5.29 -11.28 4.73
CA TYR A 99 5.19 -10.46 3.52
C TYR A 99 5.20 -8.96 3.81
N GLY A 100 5.47 -8.53 5.05
CA GLY A 100 5.54 -7.12 5.42
C GLY A 100 4.20 -6.38 5.30
N GLY A 101 4.22 -5.08 5.58
CA GLY A 101 3.07 -4.19 5.42
C GLY A 101 3.13 -3.38 4.13
N PRO A 102 1.98 -2.81 3.71
CA PRO A 102 1.94 -1.90 2.58
C PRO A 102 2.70 -0.60 2.89
N GLU A 103 3.49 -0.15 1.92
CA GLU A 103 4.08 1.19 1.90
C GLU A 103 3.06 2.21 1.34
N TYR A 104 3.36 3.51 1.36
CA TYR A 104 2.46 4.58 0.88
C TYR A 104 1.91 4.30 -0.53
N GLU A 105 2.78 3.92 -1.46
CA GLU A 105 2.39 3.70 -2.84
C GLU A 105 1.38 2.57 -2.97
N THR A 106 1.57 1.48 -2.21
CA THR A 106 0.64 0.36 -2.16
C THR A 106 -0.70 0.77 -1.54
N LEU A 107 -0.69 1.59 -0.47
CA LEU A 107 -1.89 2.14 0.14
C LEU A 107 -2.66 3.04 -0.83
N ALA A 108 -1.93 3.85 -1.60
CA ALA A 108 -2.52 4.72 -2.60
C ALA A 108 -3.12 3.90 -3.76
N THR A 109 -2.35 2.99 -4.38
CA THR A 109 -2.78 2.31 -5.62
C THR A 109 -3.85 1.23 -5.40
N PHE A 110 -3.82 0.50 -4.30
CA PHE A 110 -4.89 -0.47 -4.00
C PHE A 110 -6.01 0.11 -3.13
N GLY A 111 -5.75 1.22 -2.44
CA GLY A 111 -6.73 1.91 -1.61
C GLY A 111 -7.44 3.02 -2.39
N SER A 112 -7.02 4.27 -2.19
CA SER A 112 -7.70 5.46 -2.73
C SER A 112 -7.86 5.42 -4.25
N TYR A 113 -6.86 4.92 -4.98
CA TYR A 113 -6.88 4.86 -6.44
C TYR A 113 -7.93 3.88 -6.97
N CYS A 114 -8.21 2.81 -6.23
CA CYS A 114 -9.32 1.88 -6.45
C CYS A 114 -10.61 2.29 -5.70
N GLY A 115 -10.61 3.42 -4.96
CA GLY A 115 -11.73 3.86 -4.12
C GLY A 115 -11.99 2.98 -2.89
N VAL A 116 -11.03 2.14 -2.48
CA VAL A 116 -11.15 1.18 -1.37
C VAL A 116 -10.55 1.77 -0.09
N SER A 117 -11.30 1.78 1.01
CA SER A 117 -10.82 2.22 2.33
C SER A 117 -10.61 1.08 3.33
N ASP A 118 -10.70 -0.18 2.87
CA ASP A 118 -10.46 -1.36 3.70
C ASP A 118 -8.96 -1.68 3.77
N LEU A 119 -8.33 -1.31 4.89
CA LEU A 119 -6.91 -1.54 5.13
C LEU A 119 -6.53 -3.03 5.11
N ALA A 120 -7.42 -3.93 5.53
CA ALA A 120 -7.15 -5.37 5.53
C ALA A 120 -7.11 -5.91 4.10
N ALA A 121 -8.03 -5.46 3.24
CA ALA A 121 -8.03 -5.80 1.82
C ALA A 121 -6.75 -5.29 1.11
N VAL A 122 -6.35 -4.04 1.38
CA VAL A 122 -5.12 -3.46 0.80
C VAL A 122 -3.87 -4.19 1.28
N ALA A 123 -3.79 -4.53 2.57
CA ALA A 123 -2.69 -5.31 3.12
C ALA A 123 -2.66 -6.75 2.54
N ARG A 124 -3.83 -7.32 2.21
CA ARG A 124 -3.91 -8.60 1.51
C ARG A 124 -3.41 -8.51 0.07
N ALA A 125 -3.79 -7.48 -0.68
CA ALA A 125 -3.27 -7.25 -2.03
C ALA A 125 -1.74 -7.04 -2.03
N ASN A 126 -1.22 -6.27 -1.08
CA ASN A 126 0.22 -6.13 -0.82
C ASN A 126 0.91 -7.49 -0.65
N GLN A 127 0.33 -8.36 0.19
CA GLN A 127 0.87 -9.69 0.41
C GLN A 127 0.89 -10.51 -0.89
N ILE A 128 -0.19 -10.49 -1.69
CA ILE A 128 -0.24 -11.23 -2.96
C ILE A 128 0.89 -10.73 -3.88
N CYS A 129 1.06 -9.41 -4.03
CA CYS A 129 2.16 -8.86 -4.81
C CYS A 129 3.54 -9.33 -4.31
N ASN A 130 3.78 -9.30 -3.00
CA ASN A 130 5.05 -9.73 -2.42
C ASN A 130 5.27 -11.25 -2.54
N MET A 131 4.21 -12.06 -2.53
CA MET A 131 4.26 -13.51 -2.74
C MET A 131 4.67 -13.87 -4.17
N TYR A 132 4.14 -13.14 -5.14
CA TYR A 132 4.29 -13.45 -6.57
C TYR A 132 5.33 -12.58 -7.29
N GLY A 133 5.93 -11.61 -6.60
CA GLY A 133 6.94 -10.71 -7.17
C GLY A 133 6.35 -9.67 -8.12
N LEU A 134 5.15 -9.16 -7.83
CA LEU A 134 4.48 -8.11 -8.58
C LEU A 134 4.79 -6.73 -8.01
N ASP A 135 4.83 -5.73 -8.88
CA ASP A 135 4.88 -4.32 -8.48
C ASP A 135 3.49 -3.84 -8.04
N THR A 136 3.36 -3.43 -6.78
CA THR A 136 2.09 -2.97 -6.20
C THR A 136 1.55 -1.71 -6.88
N ILE A 137 2.44 -0.84 -7.39
CA ILE A 137 2.03 0.38 -8.08
C ILE A 137 1.32 0.01 -9.38
N THR A 138 2.02 -0.72 -10.26
CA THR A 138 1.48 -1.09 -11.56
C THR A 138 0.27 -2.01 -11.42
N THR A 139 0.29 -2.99 -10.52
CA THR A 139 -0.86 -3.89 -10.32
C THR A 139 -2.10 -3.13 -9.84
N GLY A 140 -1.99 -2.30 -8.80
CA GLY A 140 -3.12 -1.51 -8.31
C GLY A 140 -3.61 -0.50 -9.35
N ALA A 141 -2.69 0.14 -10.09
CA ALA A 141 -3.04 1.10 -11.14
C ALA A 141 -3.77 0.46 -12.32
N THR A 142 -3.36 -0.74 -12.75
CA THR A 142 -4.05 -1.50 -13.80
C THR A 142 -5.47 -1.87 -13.37
N ILE A 143 -5.65 -2.28 -12.11
CA ILE A 143 -6.98 -2.58 -11.55
C ILE A 143 -7.85 -1.33 -11.50
N ALA A 144 -7.33 -0.20 -11.02
CA ALA A 144 -8.06 1.07 -10.99
C ALA A 144 -8.47 1.54 -12.39
N TRP A 145 -7.59 1.37 -13.40
CA TRP A 145 -7.91 1.64 -14.80
C TRP A 145 -9.04 0.73 -15.30
N ALA A 146 -8.99 -0.57 -14.99
CA ALA A 146 -10.05 -1.50 -15.36
C ALA A 146 -11.39 -1.15 -14.69
N MET A 147 -11.37 -0.69 -13.44
CA MET A 147 -12.56 -0.20 -12.74
C MET A 147 -13.16 1.04 -13.43
N ASP A 148 -12.33 1.99 -13.86
CA ASP A 148 -12.78 3.16 -14.61
C ASP A 148 -13.41 2.74 -15.95
N CYS A 149 -12.71 1.88 -16.72
CA CYS A 149 -13.25 1.33 -17.97
C CYS A 149 -14.60 0.64 -17.77
N PHE A 150 -14.79 -0.09 -16.67
CA PHE A 150 -16.05 -0.76 -16.36
C PHE A 150 -17.16 0.24 -16.01
N GLU A 151 -16.89 1.27 -15.21
CA GLU A 151 -17.87 2.31 -14.88
C GLU A 151 -18.27 3.15 -16.10
N GLN A 152 -17.37 3.31 -17.08
CA GLN A 152 -17.65 3.95 -18.36
C GLN A 152 -18.33 3.02 -19.39
N GLY A 153 -18.52 1.73 -19.06
CA GLY A 153 -19.11 0.74 -19.96
C GLY A 153 -18.23 0.31 -21.13
N ILE A 154 -16.91 0.54 -21.03
CA ILE A 154 -15.89 0.06 -21.98
C ILE A 154 -15.60 -1.42 -21.74
N LEU A 155 -15.54 -1.82 -20.47
CA LEU A 155 -15.54 -3.23 -20.04
C LEU A 155 -16.92 -3.59 -19.50
N THR A 156 -17.41 -4.78 -19.82
CA THR A 156 -18.66 -5.31 -19.26
C THR A 156 -18.40 -6.49 -18.33
N VAL A 157 -19.45 -6.96 -17.66
CA VAL A 157 -19.36 -8.13 -16.76
C VAL A 157 -18.95 -9.41 -17.51
N GLU A 158 -19.27 -9.50 -18.80
CA GLU A 158 -18.85 -10.58 -19.67
C GLU A 158 -17.33 -10.54 -19.94
N ASP A 159 -16.75 -9.34 -20.11
CA ASP A 159 -15.31 -9.16 -20.33
C ASP A 159 -14.49 -9.45 -19.06
N THR A 160 -15.12 -9.41 -17.89
CA THR A 160 -14.49 -9.60 -16.58
C THR A 160 -14.84 -10.94 -15.93
N TRP A 161 -15.32 -11.91 -16.71
CA TRP A 161 -15.69 -13.26 -16.24
C TRP A 161 -16.69 -13.26 -15.06
N GLY A 162 -17.58 -12.26 -15.01
CA GLY A 162 -18.59 -12.15 -13.95
C GLY A 162 -18.21 -11.19 -12.82
N ILE A 163 -17.00 -10.64 -12.80
CA ILE A 163 -16.54 -9.77 -11.72
C ILE A 163 -17.00 -8.33 -11.97
N GLU A 164 -17.79 -7.76 -11.07
CA GLU A 164 -18.15 -6.34 -11.14
C GLU A 164 -16.99 -5.46 -10.67
N LEU A 165 -16.18 -4.97 -11.62
CA LEU A 165 -15.04 -4.09 -11.36
C LEU A 165 -15.51 -2.64 -11.16
N ARG A 166 -16.07 -2.33 -10.00
CA ARG A 166 -16.45 -0.96 -9.63
C ARG A 166 -15.49 -0.39 -8.60
N PHE A 167 -15.30 0.94 -8.61
CA PHE A 167 -14.53 1.59 -7.54
C PHE A 167 -15.17 1.31 -6.18
N GLY A 168 -14.33 1.09 -5.17
CA GLY A 168 -14.74 0.74 -3.82
C GLY A 168 -15.00 -0.75 -3.57
N SER A 169 -14.93 -1.61 -4.60
CA SER A 169 -15.03 -3.06 -4.41
C SER A 169 -13.71 -3.65 -3.91
N ALA A 170 -13.58 -3.79 -2.59
CA ALA A 170 -12.44 -4.44 -1.95
C ALA A 170 -12.29 -5.91 -2.39
N GLU A 171 -13.42 -6.62 -2.53
CA GLU A 171 -13.47 -8.01 -2.99
C GLU A 171 -12.91 -8.16 -4.40
N ALA A 172 -13.44 -7.38 -5.36
CA ALA A 172 -12.97 -7.45 -6.74
C ALA A 172 -11.49 -7.04 -6.86
N MET A 173 -11.04 -6.03 -6.10
CA MET A 173 -9.64 -5.60 -6.09
C MET A 173 -8.71 -6.74 -5.64
N VAL A 174 -9.04 -7.43 -4.54
CA VAL A 174 -8.22 -8.54 -4.03
C VAL A 174 -8.29 -9.76 -4.95
N GLU A 175 -9.48 -10.10 -5.46
CA GLU A 175 -9.68 -11.22 -6.36
C GLU A 175 -8.89 -11.04 -7.67
N VAL A 176 -9.00 -9.87 -8.31
CA VAL A 176 -8.26 -9.60 -9.55
C VAL A 176 -6.75 -9.54 -9.31
N THR A 177 -6.29 -9.08 -8.16
CA THR A 177 -4.86 -9.13 -7.81
C THR A 177 -4.34 -10.58 -7.82
N GLU A 178 -5.10 -11.53 -7.26
CA GLU A 178 -4.76 -12.96 -7.27
C GLU A 178 -4.83 -13.55 -8.69
N LEU A 179 -5.83 -13.16 -9.48
CA LEU A 179 -5.97 -13.60 -10.87
C LEU A 179 -4.83 -13.10 -11.77
N ILE A 180 -4.39 -11.86 -11.59
CA ILE A 180 -3.20 -11.29 -12.27
C ILE A 180 -1.96 -12.11 -11.92
N ALA A 181 -1.77 -12.41 -10.64
CA ALA A 181 -0.63 -13.18 -10.16
C ALA A 181 -0.54 -14.59 -10.77
N LYS A 182 -1.69 -15.17 -11.14
CA LYS A 182 -1.80 -16.51 -11.74
C LYS A 182 -1.99 -16.51 -13.25
N ARG A 183 -2.23 -15.36 -13.87
CA ARG A 183 -2.65 -15.23 -15.28
C ARG A 183 -3.92 -16.05 -15.57
N GLU A 184 -4.95 -15.85 -14.76
CA GLU A 184 -6.22 -16.56 -14.87
C GLU A 184 -7.38 -15.59 -15.17
N GLY A 185 -8.27 -15.96 -16.09
CA GLY A 185 -9.44 -15.14 -16.45
C GLY A 185 -9.08 -13.72 -16.86
N VAL A 186 -9.71 -12.72 -16.24
CA VAL A 186 -9.43 -11.29 -16.48
C VAL A 186 -7.97 -10.92 -16.18
N GLY A 187 -7.28 -11.67 -15.32
CA GLY A 187 -5.89 -11.41 -14.95
C GLY A 187 -4.84 -11.77 -16.01
N ASP A 188 -5.21 -12.45 -17.10
CA ASP A 188 -4.27 -12.72 -18.21
C ASP A 188 -4.20 -11.61 -19.27
N LEU A 189 -5.15 -10.67 -19.25
CA LEU A 189 -5.26 -9.56 -20.21
C LEU A 189 -4.14 -8.51 -20.05
#